data_AF-A0AAU4GZN3-F1
#
_entry.id   AF-A0AAU4GZN3-F1
#
_cell.length_a   1.000
_cell.length_b   1.000
_cell.length_c   1.000
_cell.angle_alpha   90.00
_cell.angle_beta   90.00
_cell.angle_gamma   90.00
#
_symmetry.space_group_name_H-M   'P 1'
#
loop_
_entity.id
_entity.type
_entity.pdbx_description
1 polymer ?
#
loop_
_entity_poly.entity_id
_entity_poly.type
_entity_poly.pdbx_seq_one_letter_code
_entity_poly.pdbx_strand_id
1 'polypeptide(L)'
;MAETEQEIKARKERERDELYALDISGVEWRSAPGTEDHEERVEIADLPDGAVAMRSSLDPDTVLRYTEAEWTAFVLGARDGEFDLEPAPEEQQ
;
A
#
# COMPACT_ATOMS: atom_id res chain seq x y z
N MET A 1 7.38 6.24 -30.69
CA MET A 1 7.36 4.78 -30.62
C MET A 1 6.79 4.43 -29.26
N ALA A 2 5.65 3.76 -29.18
CA ALA A 2 5.15 3.24 -27.91
C ALA A 2 5.98 2.02 -27.53
N GLU A 3 6.36 1.91 -26.25
CA GLU A 3 7.03 0.73 -25.71
C GLU A 3 6.14 -0.51 -25.89
N THR A 4 6.75 -1.65 -26.17
CA THR A 4 6.02 -2.92 -26.25
C THR A 4 5.60 -3.41 -24.86
N GLU A 5 4.59 -4.29 -24.79
CA GLU A 5 4.14 -4.89 -23.53
C GLU A 5 5.27 -5.61 -22.77
N GLN A 6 6.20 -6.23 -23.49
CA GLN A 6 7.37 -6.89 -22.92
C GLN A 6 8.34 -5.89 -22.27
N GLU A 7 8.57 -4.75 -22.91
CA GLU A 7 9.42 -3.68 -22.36
C GLU A 7 8.78 -3.07 -21.11
N ILE A 8 7.46 -2.84 -21.12
CA ILE A 8 6.72 -2.34 -19.97
C ILE A 8 6.79 -3.32 -18.80
N LYS A 9 6.55 -4.61 -19.04
CA LYS A 9 6.64 -5.64 -18.00
C LYS A 9 8.03 -5.70 -17.39
N ALA A 10 9.07 -5.75 -18.23
CA ALA A 10 10.45 -5.81 -17.76
C ALA A 10 10.84 -4.57 -16.95
N ARG A 11 10.34 -3.38 -17.30
CA ARG A 11 10.54 -2.16 -16.50
C ARG A 11 9.89 -2.27 -15.13
N LYS A 12 8.62 -2.68 -15.08
CA LYS A 12 7.89 -2.86 -13.81
C LYS A 12 8.52 -3.92 -12.90
N GLU A 13 9.02 -5.02 -13.48
CA GLU A 13 9.71 -6.06 -12.71
C GLU A 13 11.01 -5.51 -12.08
N ARG A 14 11.81 -4.75 -12.83
CA ARG A 14 13.01 -4.10 -12.27
C ARG A 14 12.68 -3.13 -11.14
N GLU A 15 11.69 -2.27 -11.36
CA GLU A 15 11.26 -1.28 -10.37
C GLU A 15 10.75 -1.95 -9.08
N ARG A 16 9.97 -3.03 -9.22
CA ARG A 16 9.55 -3.86 -8.07
C ARG A 16 10.75 -4.50 -7.39
N ASP A 17 11.67 -5.11 -8.12
CA ASP A 17 12.80 -5.81 -7.54
C ASP A 17 13.73 -4.83 -6.79
N GLU A 18 13.94 -3.62 -7.33
CA GLU A 18 14.64 -2.52 -6.65
C GLU A 18 13.92 -2.10 -5.36
N LEU A 19 12.58 -1.98 -5.42
CA LEU A 19 11.78 -1.62 -4.26
C LEU A 19 11.86 -2.66 -3.14
N TYR A 20 11.87 -3.95 -3.49
CA TYR A 20 12.01 -5.05 -2.52
C TYR A 20 13.46 -5.25 -2.02
N ALA A 21 14.46 -4.72 -2.73
CA ALA A 21 15.85 -4.71 -2.29
C ALA A 21 16.14 -3.66 -1.21
N LEU A 22 15.26 -2.67 -1.01
CA LEU A 22 15.43 -1.65 0.03
C LEU A 22 15.47 -2.27 1.43
N ASP A 23 16.38 -1.77 2.27
CA ASP A 23 16.38 -2.08 3.70
C ASP A 23 15.26 -1.33 4.40
N ILE A 24 14.40 -2.07 5.08
CA ILE A 24 13.26 -1.52 5.84
C ILE A 24 13.39 -1.79 7.34
N SER A 25 14.57 -2.19 7.81
CA SER A 25 14.77 -2.58 9.20
C SER A 25 14.67 -1.39 10.16
N GLY A 26 14.96 -0.18 9.69
CA GLY A 26 14.96 1.06 10.46
C GLY A 26 13.82 2.03 10.14
N VAL A 27 12.81 1.62 9.38
CA VAL A 27 11.71 2.52 9.02
C VAL A 27 10.73 2.70 10.17
N GLU A 28 10.13 3.88 10.26
CA GLU A 28 9.10 4.18 11.23
C GLU A 28 7.74 3.73 10.69
N TRP A 29 7.08 2.84 11.43
CA TRP A 29 5.74 2.35 11.11
C TRP A 29 4.68 3.21 11.79
N ARG A 30 3.69 3.63 11.02
CA ARG A 30 2.58 4.49 11.49
C ARG A 30 1.24 3.91 11.05
N SER A 31 0.28 3.93 11.96
CA SER A 31 -1.13 3.60 11.69
C SER A 31 -1.96 4.87 11.52
N ALA A 32 -3.23 4.71 11.17
CA ALA A 32 -4.18 5.82 11.19
C ALA A 32 -4.33 6.40 12.62
N PRO A 33 -4.49 7.72 12.76
CA PRO A 33 -4.70 8.33 14.08
C PRO A 33 -5.99 7.82 14.72
N GLY A 34 -5.96 7.54 16.01
CA GLY A 34 -7.10 6.99 16.74
C GLY A 34 -7.26 5.47 16.60
N THR A 35 -6.34 4.78 15.90
CA THR A 35 -6.30 3.30 15.86
C THR A 35 -5.19 2.68 16.70
N GLU A 36 -4.53 3.49 17.53
CA GLU A 36 -3.38 3.08 18.35
C GLU A 36 -3.70 1.90 19.28
N ASP A 37 -4.92 1.85 19.83
CA ASP A 37 -5.38 0.79 20.74
C ASP A 37 -6.09 -0.38 20.02
N HIS A 38 -6.26 -0.34 18.70
CA HIS A 38 -6.88 -1.44 17.96
C HIS A 38 -5.90 -2.58 17.70
N GLU A 39 -6.35 -3.82 17.93
CA GLU A 39 -5.57 -5.04 17.70
C GLU A 39 -5.25 -5.24 16.21
N GLU A 40 -6.21 -4.96 15.32
CA GLU A 40 -6.07 -5.06 13.87
C GLU A 40 -6.06 -3.67 13.25
N ARG A 41 -4.97 -3.33 12.55
CA ARG A 41 -4.79 -2.07 11.85
C ARG A 41 -3.79 -2.22 10.71
N VAL A 42 -3.94 -1.35 9.71
CA VAL A 42 -2.95 -1.18 8.65
C VAL A 42 -1.86 -0.23 9.14
N GLU A 43 -0.62 -0.65 8.95
CA GLU A 43 0.56 0.17 9.22
C GLU A 43 1.27 0.48 7.90
N ILE A 44 1.74 1.71 7.76
CA ILE A 44 2.53 2.16 6.61
C ILE A 44 3.87 2.74 7.06
N ALA A 45 4.86 2.72 6.18
CA ALA A 45 6.13 3.40 6.35
C ALA A 45 6.56 4.07 5.04
N ASP A 46 7.07 5.29 5.14
CA ASP A 46 7.61 6.04 4.01
C ASP A 46 8.97 5.45 3.60
N LEU A 47 9.15 5.22 2.29
CA LEU A 47 10.39 4.75 1.67
C LEU A 47 11.00 5.86 0.79
N PRO A 48 12.25 5.69 0.32
CA PRO A 48 12.85 6.59 -0.67
C PRO A 48 11.99 6.76 -1.93
N ASP A 49 12.17 7.88 -2.62
CA ASP A 49 11.49 8.20 -3.88
C ASP A 49 9.95 8.21 -3.78
N GLY A 50 9.40 8.45 -2.58
CA GLY A 50 7.96 8.52 -2.36
C GLY A 50 7.25 7.17 -2.35
N ALA A 51 8.00 6.07 -2.37
CA ALA A 51 7.45 4.74 -2.22
C ALA A 51 6.93 4.51 -0.79
N VAL A 52 6.08 3.49 -0.64
CA VAL A 52 5.43 3.17 0.64
C VAL A 52 5.50 1.67 0.90
N ALA A 53 5.88 1.30 2.12
CA ALA A 53 5.68 -0.04 2.66
C ALA A 53 4.35 -0.09 3.43
N MET A 54 3.62 -1.20 3.29
CA MET A 54 2.36 -1.47 3.99
C MET A 54 2.40 -2.86 4.60
N ARG A 55 1.85 -3.01 5.80
CA ARG A 55 1.64 -4.30 6.45
C ARG A 55 0.40 -4.30 7.36
N SER A 56 -0.01 -5.48 7.77
CA SER A 56 -1.00 -5.65 8.85
C SER A 56 -0.30 -5.70 10.20
N SER A 57 -0.89 -5.10 11.24
CA SER A 57 -0.43 -5.26 12.62
C SER A 57 -0.50 -6.71 13.11
N LEU A 58 -1.37 -7.53 12.51
CA LEU A 58 -1.53 -8.96 12.83
C LEU A 58 -0.46 -9.84 12.19
N ASP A 59 0.20 -9.35 11.13
CA ASP A 59 1.23 -10.08 10.39
C ASP A 59 2.34 -9.12 9.93
N PRO A 60 3.19 -8.66 10.87
CA PRO A 60 4.15 -7.59 10.61
C PRO A 60 5.32 -8.00 9.69
N ASP A 61 5.49 -9.29 9.43
CA ASP A 61 6.52 -9.85 8.55
C ASP A 61 6.12 -9.80 7.06
N THR A 62 4.81 -9.79 6.76
CA THR A 62 4.32 -9.66 5.39
C THR A 62 4.22 -8.19 5.00
N VAL A 63 5.28 -7.69 4.38
CA VAL A 63 5.37 -6.29 3.93
C VAL A 63 5.16 -6.19 2.42
N LEU A 64 4.08 -5.50 2.03
CA LEU A 64 3.85 -5.06 0.66
C LEU A 64 4.55 -3.73 0.43
N ARG A 65 5.08 -3.51 -0.77
CA ARG A 65 5.75 -2.26 -1.14
C ARG A 65 5.17 -1.74 -2.44
N TYR A 66 4.90 -0.44 -2.49
CA TYR A 66 4.29 0.25 -3.60
C TYR A 66 5.14 1.44 -4.02
N THR A 67 5.20 1.68 -5.32
CA THR A 67 5.81 2.89 -5.87
C THR A 67 4.99 4.14 -5.51
N GLU A 68 5.60 5.32 -5.61
CA GLU A 68 4.88 6.60 -5.45
C GLU A 68 3.63 6.68 -6.33
N ALA A 69 3.75 6.24 -7.59
CA ALA A 69 2.67 6.30 -8.56
C ALA A 69 1.50 5.36 -8.19
N GLU A 70 1.80 4.12 -7.79
CA GLU A 70 0.78 3.17 -7.33
C GLU A 70 0.10 3.65 -6.05
N TRP A 71 0.89 4.14 -5.09
CA TRP A 71 0.37 4.65 -3.83
C TRP A 71 -0.52 5.88 -4.02
N THR A 72 -0.09 6.82 -4.87
CA THR A 72 -0.87 8.02 -5.19
C THR A 72 -2.21 7.66 -5.84
N ALA A 73 -2.21 6.72 -6.79
CA ALA A 73 -3.43 6.24 -7.41
C ALA A 73 -4.38 5.59 -6.39
N PHE A 74 -3.84 4.75 -5.49
CA PHE A 74 -4.62 4.12 -4.42
C PHE A 74 -5.25 5.17 -3.49
N VAL A 75 -4.48 6.15 -3.02
CA VAL A 75 -4.98 7.20 -2.12
C VAL A 75 -6.06 8.05 -2.79
N LEU A 76 -5.91 8.35 -4.08
CA LEU A 76 -6.94 9.09 -4.83
C LEU A 76 -8.26 8.32 -4.91
N GLY A 77 -8.22 7.03 -5.25
CA GLY A 77 -9.44 6.21 -5.27
C GLY A 77 -10.07 6.02 -3.90
N ALA A 78 -9.25 5.81 -2.86
CA ALA A 78 -9.73 5.72 -1.48
C ALA A 78 -10.41 7.02 -1.01
N ARG A 79 -9.89 8.18 -1.41
CA ARG A 79 -10.52 9.48 -1.11
C ARG A 79 -11.81 9.74 -1.88
N ASP A 80 -11.94 9.14 -3.06
CA ASP A 80 -13.19 9.21 -3.86
C ASP A 80 -14.27 8.27 -3.30
N GLY A 81 -13.93 7.45 -2.29
CA GLY A 81 -14.85 6.49 -1.66
C GLY A 81 -15.02 5.20 -2.45
N GLU A 82 -14.16 4.93 -3.45
CA GLU A 82 -14.24 3.71 -4.28
C GLU A 82 -14.11 2.41 -3.48
N PHE A 83 -13.57 2.48 -2.26
CA PHE A 83 -13.36 1.35 -1.36
C PHE A 83 -14.22 1.41 -0.09
N ASP A 84 -15.16 2.36 0.01
CA ASP A 84 -16.12 2.36 1.12
C ASP A 84 -17.05 1.15 1.00
N LEU A 85 -17.22 0.44 2.12
CA LEU A 85 -18.16 -0.68 2.16
C LEU A 85 -19.59 -0.11 2.14
N GLU A 86 -20.37 -0.46 1.12
CA GLU A 86 -21.81 -0.22 1.16
C GLU A 86 -22.37 -0.89 2.42
N PRO A 87 -23.19 -0.20 3.23
CA PRO A 87 -23.80 -0.83 4.38
C PRO A 87 -24.60 -2.03 3.89
N ALA A 88 -24.33 -3.21 4.45
CA ALA A 88 -25.15 -4.39 4.19
C ALA A 88 -26.63 -4.00 4.43
N PRO A 89 -27.57 -4.37 3.54
CA PRO A 89 -28.97 -4.01 3.73
C PRO A 89 -29.42 -4.49 5.11
N GLU A 90 -29.88 -3.57 5.94
CA GLU A 90 -30.36 -3.86 7.29
C GLU A 90 -31.40 -4.99 7.20
N GLU A 91 -31.06 -6.18 7.73
CA GLU A 91 -32.05 -7.22 7.97
C GLU A 91 -33.00 -6.69 9.05
N GLN A 92 -34.08 -6.05 8.60
CA GLN A 92 -35.21 -5.65 9.41
C GLN A 92 -35.75 -6.91 10.12
N GLN A 93 -35.50 -7.01 11.42
CA GLN A 93 -36.18 -7.94 12.34
C GLN A 93 -37.16 -7.18 13.20
#